data_AF-A0ABD5XQQ8-F1
#
_entry.id   AF-A0ABD5XQQ8-F1
#
_cell.length_a   1.000
_cell.length_b   1.000
_cell.length_c   1.000
_cell.angle_alpha   90.00
_cell.angle_beta   90.00
_cell.angle_gamma   90.00
#
_symmetry.space_group_name_H-M   'P 1'
#
loop_
_entity.id
_entity.type
_entity.pdbx_description
1 polymer ?
#
loop_
_entity_poly.entity_id
_entity_poly.type
_entity_poly.pdbx_seq_one_letter_code
_entity_poly.pdbx_strand_id
1 'polypeptide(L)'
;MGIRSLAPFVRSYRRYGPDRLPGADRREVGAGYAATLAALGASVLFVAATVGATRLGFDSGFLAAATLLALPAVLPTAFLAGAATWRWLPASVPQFGAVAGVVAATLAYLLAGAAFAAVFTVAETGRTLGTTGDLVAGGVLDAFGFGALVAVTAVLASAWLVVPVAALAGHVHERSRRDHTVAG
;
A
#
# COMPACT_ATOMS: atom_id res chain seq x y z
N MET A 1 -26.93 2.35 -15.51
CA MET A 1 -26.34 1.01 -15.32
C MET A 1 -25.05 1.16 -14.50
N GLY A 2 -24.85 0.82 -13.23
CA GLY A 2 -25.69 0.43 -12.11
C GLY A 2 -24.88 0.61 -10.80
N ILE A 3 -24.98 1.75 -10.13
CA ILE A 3 -24.27 2.05 -8.85
C ILE A 3 -25.16 1.65 -7.65
N ARG A 4 -25.76 0.45 -7.71
CA ARG A 4 -26.50 -0.17 -6.59
C ARG A 4 -25.69 -1.28 -5.89
N SER A 5 -24.51 -1.66 -6.38
CA SER A 5 -23.75 -2.83 -5.88
C SER A 5 -22.75 -2.54 -4.76
N LEU A 6 -22.50 -1.28 -4.38
CA LEU A 6 -21.50 -0.95 -3.35
C LEU A 6 -22.06 -0.82 -1.93
N ALA A 7 -23.40 -0.81 -1.77
CA ALA A 7 -24.06 -0.79 -0.46
C ALA A 7 -23.57 -1.89 0.52
N PRO A 8 -23.36 -3.16 0.10
CA PRO A 8 -22.81 -4.18 1.00
C PRO A 8 -21.36 -3.88 1.42
N PHE A 9 -20.51 -3.36 0.51
CA PHE A 9 -19.13 -2.99 0.85
C PHE A 9 -19.08 -1.82 1.84
N VAL A 10 -19.88 -0.79 1.63
CA VAL A 10 -20.00 0.34 2.58
C VAL A 10 -20.52 -0.13 3.94
N ARG A 11 -21.50 -1.05 3.96
CA ARG A 11 -22.05 -1.61 5.20
C ARG A 11 -21.02 -2.46 5.95
N SER A 12 -20.24 -3.29 5.25
CA SER A 12 -19.14 -4.06 5.85
C SER A 12 -18.01 -3.15 6.35
N TYR A 13 -17.64 -2.13 5.58
CA TYR A 13 -16.67 -1.11 5.98
C TYR A 13 -17.13 -0.33 7.23
N ARG A 14 -18.42 -0.02 7.39
CA ARG A 14 -18.94 0.60 8.63
C ARG A 14 -19.00 -0.37 9.81
N ARG A 15 -19.30 -1.65 9.55
CA ARG A 15 -19.49 -2.66 10.61
C ARG A 15 -18.16 -3.13 11.20
N TYR A 16 -17.11 -3.20 10.38
CA TYR A 16 -15.79 -3.73 10.77
C TYR A 16 -14.62 -2.79 10.49
N GLY A 17 -14.86 -1.67 9.83
CA GLY A 17 -13.80 -0.81 9.32
C GLY A 17 -13.40 0.30 10.28
N PRO A 18 -12.59 1.23 9.77
CA PRO A 18 -11.69 2.04 10.57
C PRO A 18 -12.38 3.09 11.42
N ASP A 19 -13.68 3.35 11.23
CA ASP A 19 -14.46 4.31 12.03
C ASP A 19 -14.54 3.90 13.52
N ARG A 20 -14.12 2.68 13.89
CA ARG A 20 -13.99 2.21 15.27
C ARG A 20 -12.59 2.30 15.86
N LEU A 21 -11.60 2.72 15.06
CA LEU A 21 -10.21 2.83 15.49
C LEU A 21 -9.95 4.19 16.16
N PRO A 22 -9.05 4.25 17.15
CA PRO A 22 -8.78 5.47 17.89
C PRO A 22 -8.34 6.60 16.96
N GLY A 23 -9.05 7.73 17.03
CA GLY A 23 -8.76 8.93 16.24
C GLY A 23 -9.31 8.93 14.80
N ALA A 24 -10.07 7.92 14.39
CA ALA A 24 -10.64 7.82 13.04
C ALA A 24 -11.65 8.92 12.67
N ASP A 25 -12.19 9.64 13.66
CA ASP A 25 -13.03 10.83 13.43
C ASP A 25 -12.28 11.90 12.62
N ARG A 26 -10.94 11.98 12.80
CA ARG A 26 -10.09 12.89 12.04
C ARG A 26 -9.93 12.40 10.61
N ARG A 27 -10.18 13.29 9.65
CA ARG A 27 -10.11 13.02 8.20
C ARG A 27 -8.83 12.31 7.76
N GLU A 28 -7.71 12.78 8.28
CA GLU A 28 -6.39 12.28 7.91
C GLU A 28 -6.15 10.88 8.48
N VAL A 29 -6.49 10.67 9.76
CA VAL A 29 -6.26 9.39 10.46
C VAL A 29 -7.17 8.29 9.89
N GLY A 30 -8.45 8.59 9.66
CA GLY A 30 -9.38 7.64 9.04
C GLY A 30 -8.95 7.24 7.63
N ALA A 31 -8.42 8.18 6.84
CA ALA A 31 -7.89 7.90 5.51
C ALA A 31 -6.62 7.03 5.56
N GLY A 32 -5.74 7.27 6.54
CA GLY A 32 -4.58 6.43 6.79
C GLY A 32 -4.99 4.97 7.03
N TYR A 33 -5.95 4.71 7.92
CA TYR A 33 -6.44 3.36 8.14
C TYR A 33 -7.10 2.73 6.91
N ALA A 34 -7.87 3.50 6.14
CA ALA A 34 -8.48 3.03 4.90
C ALA A 34 -7.42 2.59 3.88
N ALA A 35 -6.35 3.38 3.74
CA ALA A 35 -5.23 3.08 2.86
C ALA A 35 -4.46 1.84 3.33
N THR A 36 -4.21 1.67 4.64
CA THR A 36 -3.58 0.47 5.19
C THR A 36 -4.41 -0.79 4.94
N LEU A 37 -5.72 -0.73 5.15
CA LEU A 37 -6.62 -1.86 4.87
C LEU A 37 -6.66 -2.20 3.38
N ALA A 38 -6.67 -1.19 2.50
CA ALA A 38 -6.59 -1.39 1.07
C ALA A 38 -5.26 -2.04 0.66
N ALA A 39 -4.14 -1.59 1.21
CA ALA A 39 -2.82 -2.17 0.97
C ALA A 39 -2.74 -3.62 1.45
N LEU A 40 -3.28 -3.93 2.63
CA LEU A 40 -3.35 -5.28 3.16
C LEU A 40 -4.19 -6.19 2.25
N GLY A 41 -5.39 -5.74 1.87
CA GLY A 41 -6.27 -6.49 0.97
C GLY A 41 -5.64 -6.74 -0.39
N ALA A 42 -5.00 -5.73 -0.97
CA ALA A 42 -4.27 -5.87 -2.23
C ALA A 42 -3.10 -6.85 -2.11
N SER A 43 -2.37 -6.81 -1.00
CA SER A 43 -1.25 -7.74 -0.73
C SER A 43 -1.73 -9.19 -0.65
N VAL A 44 -2.85 -9.44 0.05
CA VAL A 44 -3.45 -10.78 0.12
C VAL A 44 -3.88 -11.28 -1.26
N LEU A 45 -4.55 -10.43 -2.05
CA LEU A 45 -4.97 -10.77 -3.41
C LEU A 45 -3.78 -11.04 -4.32
N PHE A 46 -2.71 -10.25 -4.21
CA PHE A 46 -1.50 -10.42 -4.99
C PHE A 46 -0.75 -11.72 -4.63
N VAL A 47 -0.64 -12.04 -3.34
CA VAL A 47 -0.07 -13.32 -2.87
C VAL A 47 -0.91 -14.49 -3.40
N ALA A 48 -2.24 -14.41 -3.33
CA ALA A 48 -3.11 -15.46 -3.86
C ALA A 48 -2.93 -15.63 -5.38
N ALA A 49 -2.85 -14.53 -6.14
CA ALA A 49 -2.63 -14.55 -7.58
C ALA A 49 -1.27 -15.16 -7.97
N THR A 50 -0.20 -14.78 -7.26
CA THR A 50 1.16 -15.28 -7.50
C THR A 50 1.31 -16.76 -7.13
N VAL A 51 0.69 -17.20 -6.03
CA VAL A 51 0.64 -18.64 -5.68
C VAL A 51 -0.15 -19.43 -6.73
N GLY A 52 -1.27 -18.88 -7.22
CA GLY A 52 -2.04 -19.47 -8.31
C GLY A 52 -1.23 -19.62 -9.59
N ALA A 53 -0.49 -18.57 -9.98
CA ALA A 53 0.40 -18.60 -11.13
C ALA A 53 1.51 -19.65 -10.97
N THR A 54 2.09 -19.81 -9.78
CA THR A 54 3.08 -20.88 -9.50
C THR A 54 2.49 -22.27 -9.72
N ARG A 55 1.23 -22.50 -9.32
CA ARG A 55 0.55 -23.78 -9.57
C ARG A 55 0.28 -24.04 -11.05
N LEU A 56 0.28 -23.01 -11.88
CA LEU A 56 0.14 -23.09 -13.34
C LEU A 56 1.49 -23.21 -14.07
N GLY A 57 2.62 -23.27 -13.34
CA GLY A 57 3.95 -23.44 -13.90
C GLY A 57 4.74 -22.14 -14.13
N PHE A 58 4.25 -20.99 -13.69
CA PHE A 58 4.99 -19.73 -13.74
C PHE A 58 5.94 -19.60 -12.54
N ASP A 59 7.17 -19.12 -12.75
CA ASP A 59 8.11 -18.85 -11.66
C ASP A 59 7.79 -17.53 -10.95
N SER A 60 6.81 -17.56 -10.06
CA SER A 60 6.31 -16.39 -9.31
C SER A 60 6.41 -16.54 -7.78
N GLY A 61 7.02 -17.62 -7.29
CA GLY A 61 7.12 -17.88 -5.85
C GLY A 61 7.88 -16.79 -5.08
N PHE A 62 8.92 -16.25 -5.71
CA PHE A 62 9.69 -15.12 -5.18
C PHE A 62 8.81 -13.89 -4.92
N LEU A 63 7.86 -13.57 -5.80
CA LEU A 63 6.99 -12.39 -5.65
C LEU A 63 6.06 -12.50 -4.44
N ALA A 64 5.55 -13.71 -4.15
CA ALA A 64 4.74 -13.96 -2.96
C ALA A 64 5.58 -13.75 -1.68
N ALA A 65 6.77 -14.33 -1.62
CA ALA A 65 7.68 -14.19 -0.48
C ALA A 65 8.11 -12.73 -0.27
N ALA A 66 8.50 -12.04 -1.35
CA ALA A 66 8.89 -10.63 -1.31
C ALA A 66 7.75 -9.73 -0.81
N THR A 67 6.51 -9.99 -1.25
CA THR A 67 5.33 -9.24 -0.79
C THR A 67 5.11 -9.40 0.71
N LEU A 68 5.17 -10.63 1.23
CA LEU A 68 5.01 -10.89 2.66
C LEU A 68 6.12 -10.24 3.49
N LEU A 69 7.36 -10.30 3.00
CA LEU A 69 8.51 -9.67 3.65
C LEU A 69 8.41 -8.14 3.67
N ALA A 70 7.79 -7.53 2.66
CA ALA A 70 7.63 -6.08 2.57
C ALA A 70 6.50 -5.51 3.45
N LEU A 71 5.55 -6.33 3.92
CA LEU A 71 4.39 -5.88 4.69
C LEU A 71 4.71 -4.96 5.88
N PRO A 72 5.73 -5.23 6.72
CA PRO A 72 6.08 -4.37 7.84
C PRO A 72 6.46 -2.94 7.43
N ALA A 73 6.97 -2.75 6.21
CA ALA A 73 7.25 -1.42 5.65
C ALA A 73 6.05 -0.84 4.88
N VAL A 74 5.30 -1.69 4.16
CA VAL A 74 4.15 -1.27 3.34
C VAL A 74 2.99 -0.75 4.19
N LEU A 75 2.66 -1.39 5.31
CA LEU A 75 1.48 -1.01 6.09
C LEU A 75 1.62 0.39 6.75
N PRO A 76 2.76 0.73 7.40
CA PRO A 76 2.96 2.08 7.97
C PRO A 76 3.07 3.15 6.88
N THR A 77 3.74 2.85 5.77
CA THR A 77 3.88 3.82 4.67
C THR A 77 2.55 4.06 3.96
N ALA A 78 1.70 3.05 3.81
CA ALA A 78 0.33 3.19 3.33
C ALA A 78 -0.51 4.06 4.27
N PHE A 79 -0.36 3.89 5.60
CA PHE A 79 -1.04 4.74 6.58
C PHE A 79 -0.63 6.21 6.41
N LEU A 80 0.68 6.47 6.40
CA LEU A 80 1.23 7.82 6.26
C LEU A 80 0.83 8.45 4.93
N ALA A 81 0.90 7.70 3.82
CA ALA A 81 0.51 8.16 2.50
C ALA A 81 -0.99 8.49 2.42
N GLY A 82 -1.85 7.65 3.00
CA GLY A 82 -3.29 7.93 3.10
C GLY A 82 -3.57 9.19 3.90
N ALA A 83 -2.97 9.32 5.08
CA ALA A 83 -3.13 10.49 5.93
C ALA A 83 -2.62 11.78 5.26
N ALA A 84 -1.43 11.73 4.65
CA ALA A 84 -0.82 12.82 3.90
C ALA A 84 -1.70 13.26 2.73
N THR A 85 -2.21 12.30 1.96
CA THR A 85 -3.05 12.60 0.79
C THR A 85 -4.33 13.30 1.20
N TRP A 86 -5.03 12.81 2.23
CA TRP A 86 -6.26 13.46 2.70
C TRP A 86 -6.01 14.79 3.42
N ARG A 87 -4.79 15.04 3.90
CA ARG A 87 -4.39 16.32 4.47
C ARG A 87 -4.14 17.39 3.41
N TRP A 88 -3.43 17.03 2.34
CA TRP A 88 -2.89 18.00 1.38
C TRP A 88 -3.61 18.04 0.03
N LEU A 89 -4.35 17.01 -0.35
CA LEU A 89 -5.04 16.99 -1.63
C LEU A 89 -6.21 18.00 -1.61
N PRO A 90 -6.29 18.94 -2.58
CA PRO A 90 -7.36 19.92 -2.64
C PRO A 90 -8.74 19.28 -2.76
N ALA A 91 -9.72 19.78 -2.01
CA ALA A 91 -11.10 19.26 -2.03
C ALA A 91 -11.84 19.55 -3.35
N SER A 92 -11.32 20.44 -4.19
CA SER A 92 -11.88 20.80 -5.50
C SER A 92 -11.69 19.72 -6.59
N VAL A 93 -10.93 18.65 -6.29
CA VAL A 93 -10.64 17.59 -7.26
C VAL A 93 -11.91 16.77 -7.58
N PRO A 94 -12.29 16.64 -8.87
CA PRO A 94 -13.39 15.77 -9.28
C PRO A 94 -13.15 14.33 -8.84
N GLN A 95 -14.19 13.66 -8.34
CA GLN A 95 -14.08 12.29 -7.83
C GLN A 95 -13.00 12.12 -6.75
N PHE A 96 -12.83 13.14 -5.90
CA PHE A 96 -11.81 13.24 -4.84
C PHE A 96 -11.37 11.90 -4.25
N GLY A 97 -12.31 11.07 -3.77
CA GLY A 97 -11.98 9.79 -3.14
C GLY A 97 -11.20 8.82 -4.03
N ALA A 98 -11.56 8.67 -5.31
CA ALA A 98 -10.85 7.78 -6.22
C ALA A 98 -9.45 8.30 -6.53
N VAL A 99 -9.34 9.60 -6.82
CA VAL A 99 -8.05 10.26 -7.10
C VAL A 99 -7.14 10.20 -5.88
N ALA A 100 -7.67 10.52 -4.70
CA ALA A 100 -6.94 10.44 -3.43
C ALA A 100 -6.46 9.01 -3.14
N GLY A 101 -7.28 8.00 -3.44
CA GLY A 101 -6.87 6.60 -3.32
C GLY A 101 -5.65 6.27 -4.18
N VAL A 102 -5.68 6.65 -5.47
CA VAL A 102 -4.55 6.43 -6.39
C VAL A 102 -3.31 7.20 -5.95
N VAL A 103 -3.45 8.47 -5.58
CA VAL A 103 -2.33 9.30 -5.09
C VAL A 103 -1.72 8.69 -3.81
N ALA A 104 -2.56 8.24 -2.87
CA ALA A 104 -2.10 7.57 -1.67
C ALA A 104 -1.35 6.27 -1.98
N ALA A 105 -1.82 5.46 -2.94
CA ALA A 105 -1.12 4.26 -3.36
C ALA A 105 0.23 4.57 -4.03
N THR A 106 0.29 5.59 -4.89
CA THR A 106 1.54 6.05 -5.51
C THR A 106 2.54 6.49 -4.45
N LEU A 107 2.12 7.32 -3.49
CA LEU A 107 2.96 7.74 -2.38
C LEU A 107 3.39 6.56 -1.50
N ALA A 108 2.49 5.62 -1.22
CA ALA A 108 2.80 4.42 -0.45
C ALA A 108 3.88 3.58 -1.14
N TYR A 109 3.82 3.41 -2.46
CA TYR A 109 4.86 2.69 -3.21
C TYR A 109 6.22 3.39 -3.16
N LEU A 110 6.25 4.72 -3.32
CA LEU A 110 7.50 5.48 -3.23
C LEU A 110 8.12 5.35 -1.84
N LEU A 111 7.32 5.50 -0.80
CA LEU A 111 7.77 5.40 0.60
C LEU A 111 8.18 3.97 0.96
N ALA A 112 7.36 2.97 0.61
CA ALA A 112 7.64 1.56 0.88
C ALA A 112 8.86 1.06 0.12
N GLY A 113 8.99 1.45 -1.15
CA GLY A 113 10.14 1.08 -1.98
C GLY A 113 11.44 1.67 -1.46
N ALA A 114 11.44 2.95 -1.08
CA ALA A 114 12.60 3.59 -0.45
C ALA A 114 12.95 2.94 0.90
N ALA A 115 11.94 2.68 1.75
CA ALA A 115 12.14 2.02 3.03
C ALA A 115 12.69 0.60 2.86
N PHE A 116 12.15 -0.17 1.92
CA PHE A 116 12.63 -1.51 1.59
C PHE A 116 14.07 -1.49 1.11
N ALA A 117 14.41 -0.62 0.16
CA ALA A 117 15.78 -0.49 -0.35
C ALA A 117 16.76 -0.11 0.77
N ALA A 118 16.39 0.81 1.65
CA ALA A 118 17.20 1.20 2.80
C ALA A 118 17.41 0.03 3.78
N VAL A 119 16.35 -0.66 4.18
CA VAL A 119 16.43 -1.82 5.08
C VAL A 119 17.26 -2.94 4.48
N PHE A 120 17.06 -3.24 3.19
CA PHE A 120 17.84 -4.24 2.46
C PHE A 120 19.33 -3.88 2.44
N THR A 121 19.63 -2.60 2.15
CA THR A 121 21.01 -2.10 2.15
C THR A 121 21.66 -2.27 3.52
N VAL A 122 20.97 -1.90 4.60
CA VAL A 122 21.48 -2.06 5.97
C VAL A 122 21.72 -3.54 6.31
N ALA A 123 20.79 -4.42 5.97
CA ALA A 123 20.91 -5.85 6.22
C ALA A 123 22.11 -6.46 5.48
N GLU A 124 22.26 -6.13 4.19
CA GLU A 124 23.32 -6.70 3.36
C GLU A 124 24.70 -6.12 3.69
N THR A 125 24.76 -4.84 4.02
CA THR A 125 25.98 -4.18 4.49
C THR A 125 26.41 -4.76 5.84
N GLY A 126 25.48 -4.96 6.78
CA GLY A 126 25.75 -5.60 8.06
C GLY A 126 26.23 -7.05 7.92
N ARG A 127 25.62 -7.82 7.00
CA ARG A 127 26.04 -9.17 6.66
C ARG A 127 27.47 -9.19 6.12
N THR A 128 27.77 -8.31 5.17
CA THR A 128 29.09 -8.20 4.53
C THR A 128 30.17 -7.84 5.55
N LEU A 129 29.91 -6.85 6.41
CA LEU A 129 30.80 -6.46 7.49
C LEU A 129 31.09 -7.60 8.45
N GLY A 130 30.06 -8.36 8.85
CA GLY A 130 30.20 -9.52 9.72
C GLY A 130 31.01 -10.67 9.12
N THR A 131 31.03 -10.78 7.79
CA THR A 131 31.78 -11.85 7.09
C THR A 131 33.20 -11.46 6.66
N THR A 132 33.41 -10.21 6.26
CA THR A 132 34.66 -9.76 5.61
C THR A 132 35.46 -8.77 6.46
N GLY A 133 34.83 -8.12 7.45
CA GLY A 133 35.46 -7.08 8.26
C GLY A 133 35.53 -5.70 7.60
N ASP A 134 35.18 -5.58 6.32
CA ASP A 134 35.32 -4.34 5.55
C ASP A 134 34.00 -3.87 4.93
N LEU A 135 33.84 -2.55 4.86
CA LEU A 135 32.76 -1.89 4.11
C LEU A 135 33.31 -1.28 2.82
N VAL A 136 32.98 -1.89 1.70
CA VAL A 136 33.31 -1.34 0.38
C VAL A 136 32.13 -0.49 -0.09
N ALA A 137 32.36 0.81 -0.35
CA ALA A 137 31.33 1.75 -0.80
C ALA A 137 30.56 1.26 -2.04
N GLY A 138 31.23 0.54 -2.95
CA GLY A 138 30.59 -0.10 -4.11
C GLY A 138 29.51 -1.12 -3.71
N GLY A 139 29.77 -1.95 -2.69
CA GLY A 139 28.80 -2.95 -2.23
C GLY A 139 27.55 -2.33 -1.59
N VAL A 140 27.67 -1.18 -0.95
CA VAL A 140 26.52 -0.44 -0.41
C VAL A 140 25.62 0.08 -1.53
N LEU A 141 26.23 0.64 -2.59
CA LEU A 141 25.49 1.12 -3.76
C LEU A 141 24.83 -0.04 -4.53
N ASP A 142 25.51 -1.17 -4.67
CA ASP A 142 24.97 -2.36 -5.33
C ASP A 142 23.77 -2.93 -4.56
N ALA A 143 23.87 -3.02 -3.23
CA ALA A 143 22.77 -3.47 -2.37
C ALA A 143 21.56 -2.54 -2.47
N PHE A 144 21.79 -1.21 -2.44
CA PHE A 144 20.71 -0.23 -2.63
C PHE A 144 20.07 -0.34 -4.02
N GLY A 145 20.89 -0.44 -5.07
CA GLY A 145 20.43 -0.58 -6.45
C GLY A 145 19.58 -1.83 -6.65
N PHE A 146 20.01 -2.97 -6.07
CA PHE A 146 19.23 -4.20 -6.08
C PHE A 146 17.90 -4.06 -5.33
N GLY A 147 17.92 -3.50 -4.12
CA GLY A 147 16.70 -3.24 -3.34
C GLY A 147 15.71 -2.34 -4.08
N ALA A 148 16.20 -1.28 -4.75
CA ALA A 148 15.40 -0.39 -5.57
C ALA A 148 14.82 -1.11 -6.80
N LEU A 149 15.60 -1.95 -7.48
CA LEU A 149 15.13 -2.75 -8.61
C LEU A 149 14.01 -3.71 -8.20
N VAL A 150 14.16 -4.39 -7.05
CA VAL A 150 13.12 -5.25 -6.48
C VAL A 150 11.85 -4.45 -6.20
N ALA A 151 11.98 -3.26 -5.60
CA ALA A 151 10.83 -2.39 -5.33
C ALA A 151 10.11 -1.97 -6.62
N VAL A 152 10.83 -1.53 -7.65
CA VAL A 152 10.26 -1.17 -8.95
C VAL A 152 9.57 -2.38 -9.60
N THR A 153 10.20 -3.55 -9.55
CA THR A 153 9.63 -4.78 -10.09
C THR A 153 8.32 -5.13 -9.39
N ALA A 154 8.27 -5.02 -8.06
CA ALA A 154 7.07 -5.24 -7.27
C ALA A 154 5.94 -4.27 -7.66
N VAL A 155 6.26 -2.98 -7.86
CA VAL A 155 5.29 -1.97 -8.32
C VAL A 155 4.71 -2.36 -9.67
N LEU A 156 5.55 -2.64 -10.67
CA LEU A 156 5.11 -2.98 -12.02
C LEU A 156 4.27 -4.26 -12.04
N ALA A 157 4.68 -5.28 -11.27
CA ALA A 157 3.99 -6.55 -11.19
C ALA A 157 2.61 -6.46 -10.52
N SER A 158 2.41 -5.51 -9.59
CA SER A 158 1.18 -5.39 -8.80
C SER A 158 0.30 -4.19 -9.18
N ALA A 159 0.78 -3.27 -10.03
CA ALA A 159 0.07 -2.04 -10.39
C ALA A 159 -1.33 -2.28 -10.97
N TRP A 160 -1.50 -3.31 -11.81
CA TRP A 160 -2.78 -3.68 -12.41
C TRP A 160 -3.87 -4.00 -11.37
N LEU A 161 -3.47 -4.45 -10.18
CA LEU A 161 -4.35 -4.79 -9.07
C LEU A 161 -4.45 -3.63 -8.07
N VAL A 162 -3.33 -3.02 -7.72
CA VAL A 162 -3.29 -2.00 -6.66
C VAL A 162 -3.99 -0.71 -7.08
N VAL A 163 -3.84 -0.27 -8.32
CA VAL A 163 -4.50 0.95 -8.82
C VAL A 163 -6.03 0.87 -8.68
N PRO A 164 -6.73 -0.17 -9.19
CA PRO A 164 -8.18 -0.25 -9.04
C PRO A 164 -8.61 -0.46 -7.58
N VAL A 165 -7.88 -1.26 -6.79
CA VAL A 165 -8.19 -1.46 -5.36
C VAL A 165 -8.09 -0.16 -4.59
N ALA A 166 -7.03 0.63 -4.82
CA ALA A 166 -6.83 1.91 -4.17
C ALA A 166 -7.89 2.94 -4.56
N ALA A 167 -8.23 3.04 -5.85
CA ALA A 167 -9.28 3.92 -6.33
C ALA A 167 -10.64 3.56 -5.70
N LEU A 168 -10.99 2.27 -5.64
CA LEU A 168 -12.23 1.79 -5.03
C LEU A 168 -12.25 2.07 -3.52
N ALA A 169 -11.16 1.79 -2.80
CA ALA A 169 -11.07 2.02 -1.37
C ALA A 169 -11.21 3.52 -1.03
N GLY A 170 -10.51 4.39 -1.77
CA GLY A 170 -10.61 5.83 -1.59
C GLY A 170 -12.00 6.37 -1.91
N HIS A 171 -12.66 5.84 -2.95
CA HIS A 171 -14.04 6.19 -3.29
C HIS A 171 -15.02 5.78 -2.18
N VAL A 172 -14.91 4.56 -1.66
CA VAL A 172 -15.75 4.05 -0.56
C VAL A 172 -15.54 4.87 0.71
N HIS A 173 -14.29 5.19 1.06
CA HIS A 173 -13.94 6.00 2.22
C HIS A 173 -14.55 7.42 2.15
N GLU A 174 -14.40 8.09 1.00
CA GLU A 174 -14.96 9.43 0.82
C GLU A 174 -16.49 9.42 0.88
N ARG A 175 -17.13 8.38 0.33
CA ARG A 175 -18.58 8.23 0.36
C ARG A 175 -19.10 7.98 1.77
N SER A 176 -18.45 7.10 2.55
CA SER A 176 -18.88 6.81 3.93
C SER A 176 -18.83 8.06 4.82
N ARG A 177 -17.86 8.95 4.60
CA ARG A 177 -17.73 10.24 5.31
C ARG A 177 -18.84 11.22 4.98
N ARG A 178 -19.17 11.40 3.69
CA ARG A 178 -20.25 12.32 3.27
C ARG A 178 -21.59 11.93 3.85
N ASP A 179 -21.89 10.64 3.87
CA ASP A 179 -23.12 10.11 4.43
C ASP A 179 -23.21 10.32 5.96
N HIS A 180 -22.09 10.47 6.68
CA HIS A 180 -22.08 10.80 8.11
C HIS A 180 -22.31 12.29 8.40
N THR A 181 -21.94 13.18 7.48
CA THR A 181 -22.12 14.63 7.66
C THR A 181 -23.54 15.10 7.35
N VAL A 182 -24.31 14.31 6.59
CA VAL A 182 -25.71 14.63 6.23
C VAL A 182 -26.72 14.06 7.24
N ALA A 183 -26.30 13.12 8.10
CA ALA A 183 -27.17 12.41 9.04
C ALA A 183 -27.08 12.92 10.50
N GLY A 184 -26.21 13.88 10.79
CA GLY A 184 -26.08 14.55 12.09
C GLY A 184 -26.39 16.03 11.96
#